data_AF-A0A7W1F467-F1
#
_entry.id   AF-A0A7W1F467-F1
#
_cell.length_a   1.000
_cell.length_b   1.000
_cell.length_c   1.000
_cell.angle_alpha   90.00
_cell.angle_beta   90.00
_cell.angle_gamma   90.00
#
_symmetry.space_group_name_H-M   'P 1'
#
loop_
_entity.id
_entity.type
_entity.pdbx_description
1 polymer ?
#
loop_
_entity_poly.entity_id
_entity_poly.type
_entity_poly.pdbx_seq_one_letter_code
_entity_poly.pdbx_strand_id
1 'polypeptide(L)'
;LRHADQLVRGDAVALDRAALSDLPLDGLGDLSWTSSGVRSSAYGTRRFLTPIAELSIEQVGKPEAEAYQRFLDRYQDGWRNVFDPIALRVSRRANGLGADLTVMPLILGTDYRQLIEVAGASTIAPGAGDPHDALIHAVFAVDRQSRPVRDIANFATGMGLRVDPLGWLGSSVAVWADPDPFWDEFVRDSDPSSFLERAFYRLPVALRAESNDALKLAAFLTALRAMAEQSAPGMTTWETRTWRDQGYVRVGPAAGAREAAGDFAEGALYYAATPDALLVSFNEDVIKRAIDRAKAPPAVAPTPWLGANTALRLEPGVMAMQRALGRSFDGGLADAWTGRSWSNLPILGEWRQRWPDLDPLVVHERLFGARPLCPGGGAYAWNADWATMASTVYGHPGEPKDGPSLPPALADLARASFGLTFEHDGLRARVELERTPPSK
;
A
#
# COMPACT_ATOMS: atom_id res chain seq x y z
N LEU A 1 17.42 -37.01 8.95
CA LEU A 1 18.54 -36.52 8.12
C LEU A 1 19.72 -37.51 8.15
N ARG A 2 19.62 -38.66 7.46
CA ARG A 2 20.59 -39.78 7.54
C ARG A 2 21.95 -39.48 6.87
N HIS A 3 21.97 -38.60 5.85
CA HIS A 3 23.17 -38.23 5.08
C HIS A 3 23.49 -36.73 5.13
N ALA A 4 22.94 -36.02 6.12
CA ALA A 4 23.12 -34.57 6.17
C ALA A 4 24.59 -34.18 6.34
N ASP A 5 25.34 -34.83 7.24
CA ASP A 5 26.73 -34.47 7.52
C ASP A 5 27.61 -34.47 6.26
N GLN A 6 27.45 -35.48 5.41
CA GLN A 6 28.17 -35.57 4.14
C GLN A 6 27.72 -34.50 3.15
N LEU A 7 26.40 -34.29 3.03
CA LEU A 7 25.83 -33.28 2.14
C LEU A 7 26.29 -31.87 2.49
N VAL A 8 26.29 -31.51 3.78
CA VAL A 8 26.74 -30.18 4.19
C VAL A 8 28.24 -29.99 4.15
N ARG A 9 29.03 -31.06 4.16
CA ARG A 9 30.49 -30.98 3.94
C ARG A 9 30.86 -30.98 2.45
N GLY A 10 29.91 -31.32 1.58
CA GLY A 10 30.14 -31.42 0.13
C GLY A 10 30.81 -32.72 -0.27
N ASP A 11 30.78 -33.72 0.61
CA ASP A 11 31.36 -35.03 0.36
C ASP A 11 30.42 -35.82 -0.55
N ALA A 12 30.98 -36.45 -1.59
CA ALA A 12 30.23 -37.36 -2.43
C ALA A 12 29.88 -38.62 -1.63
N VAL A 13 28.59 -38.87 -1.40
CA VAL A 13 28.11 -40.09 -0.76
C VAL A 13 27.82 -41.12 -1.84
N ALA A 14 28.34 -42.34 -1.75
CA ALA A 14 27.86 -43.41 -2.60
C ALA A 14 26.40 -43.72 -2.24
N LEU A 15 25.49 -43.72 -3.21
CA LEU A 15 24.11 -44.11 -2.96
C LEU A 15 24.08 -45.59 -2.56
N ASP A 16 23.59 -45.87 -1.36
CA ASP A 16 23.12 -47.21 -1.04
C ASP A 16 21.85 -47.46 -1.85
N ARG A 17 21.99 -48.12 -3.01
CA ARG A 17 20.85 -48.48 -3.88
C ARG A 17 19.81 -49.32 -3.13
N ALA A 18 20.21 -50.09 -2.12
CA ALA A 18 19.29 -50.91 -1.32
C ALA A 18 18.43 -50.05 -0.37
N ALA A 19 18.89 -48.85 0.01
CA ALA A 19 18.10 -47.92 0.83
C ALA A 19 17.08 -47.11 0.01
N LEU A 20 17.20 -47.09 -1.33
CA LEU A 20 16.27 -46.42 -2.24
C LEU A 20 15.28 -47.37 -2.92
N SER A 21 15.59 -48.66 -2.98
CA SER A 21 14.75 -49.67 -3.64
C SER A 21 13.38 -49.87 -2.99
N ASP A 22 13.22 -49.42 -1.74
CA ASP A 22 11.94 -49.48 -1.01
C ASP A 22 11.08 -48.21 -1.16
N LEU A 23 11.55 -47.19 -1.90
CA LEU A 23 10.75 -46.00 -2.17
C LEU A 23 9.83 -46.26 -3.38
N PRO A 24 8.50 -46.20 -3.22
CA PRO A 24 7.54 -46.55 -4.26
C PRO A 24 7.38 -45.39 -5.26
N LEU A 25 8.46 -45.05 -5.97
CA LEU A 25 8.50 -43.90 -6.87
C LEU A 25 9.03 -44.34 -8.24
N ASP A 26 8.09 -44.76 -9.10
CA ASP A 26 8.36 -45.09 -10.50
C ASP A 26 8.78 -43.84 -11.29
N GLY A 27 9.65 -44.02 -12.29
CA GLY A 27 10.00 -42.95 -13.23
C GLY A 27 11.06 -41.94 -12.75
N LEU A 28 11.67 -42.12 -11.57
CA LEU A 28 12.75 -41.25 -11.07
C LEU A 28 14.07 -41.35 -11.86
N GLY A 29 14.18 -42.31 -12.79
CA GLY A 29 15.44 -42.61 -13.46
C GLY A 29 16.55 -43.04 -12.49
N ASP A 30 17.81 -42.87 -12.90
CA ASP A 30 18.94 -43.14 -12.05
C ASP A 30 19.10 -42.03 -11.01
N LEU A 31 19.07 -42.43 -9.74
CA LEU A 31 19.44 -41.55 -8.64
C LEU A 31 20.97 -41.56 -8.48
N SER A 32 21.55 -40.38 -8.29
CA SER A 32 22.96 -40.17 -7.98
C SER A 32 23.11 -39.11 -6.90
N TRP A 33 24.06 -39.28 -5.96
CA TRP A 33 24.47 -38.16 -5.11
C TRP A 33 25.46 -37.29 -5.87
N THR A 34 25.23 -35.99 -5.80
CA THR A 34 26.16 -34.95 -6.26
C THR A 34 26.57 -34.09 -5.06
N SER A 35 27.57 -33.23 -5.24
CA SER A 35 27.91 -32.20 -4.25
C SER A 35 26.77 -31.23 -3.95
N SER A 36 25.74 -31.19 -4.82
CA SER A 36 24.49 -30.43 -4.64
C SER A 36 23.31 -31.26 -4.10
N GLY A 37 23.54 -32.51 -3.70
CA GLY A 37 22.51 -33.42 -3.19
C GLY A 37 22.06 -34.49 -4.18
N VAL A 38 20.95 -35.15 -3.88
CA VAL A 38 20.37 -36.19 -4.73
C VAL A 38 19.92 -35.58 -6.06
N ARG A 39 20.43 -36.17 -7.15
CA ARG A 39 20.05 -35.88 -8.51
C ARG A 39 19.32 -37.09 -9.09
N SER A 40 18.15 -36.83 -9.68
CA SER A 40 17.46 -37.73 -10.59
C SER A 40 17.93 -37.48 -12.01
N SER A 41 18.23 -38.55 -12.77
CA SER A 41 18.54 -38.42 -14.20
C SER A 41 17.34 -37.95 -15.01
N ALA A 42 16.12 -38.21 -14.54
CA ALA A 42 14.88 -37.76 -15.16
C ALA A 42 14.51 -36.32 -14.75
N TYR A 43 14.46 -36.06 -13.44
CA TYR A 43 13.88 -34.82 -12.89
C TYR A 43 14.91 -33.78 -12.42
N GLY A 44 16.21 -34.06 -12.54
CA GLY A 44 17.25 -33.11 -12.16
C GLY A 44 17.47 -33.06 -10.66
N THR A 45 17.60 -31.85 -10.10
CA THR A 45 17.88 -31.61 -8.68
C THR A 45 16.80 -30.74 -8.05
N ARG A 46 16.72 -30.70 -6.71
CA ARG A 46 15.81 -29.77 -6.01
C ARG A 46 16.07 -28.28 -6.34
N ARG A 47 17.29 -27.94 -6.75
CA ARG A 47 17.69 -26.58 -7.14
C ARG A 47 17.36 -26.26 -8.59
N PHE A 48 17.32 -27.28 -9.45
CA PHE A 48 17.07 -27.14 -10.88
C PHE A 48 16.41 -28.41 -11.38
N LEU A 49 15.08 -28.37 -11.45
CA LEU A 49 14.26 -29.46 -11.96
C LEU A 49 14.35 -29.48 -13.49
N THR A 50 14.32 -30.67 -14.08
CA THR A 50 14.18 -30.80 -15.54
C THR A 50 12.83 -30.22 -15.96
N PRO A 51 12.79 -29.21 -16.86
CA PRO A 51 11.53 -28.66 -17.35
C PRO A 51 10.65 -29.74 -17.97
N ILE A 52 9.33 -29.60 -17.84
CA ILE A 52 8.37 -30.58 -18.41
C ILE A 52 8.58 -30.73 -19.92
N ALA A 53 8.88 -29.63 -20.63
CA ALA A 53 9.15 -29.63 -22.07
C ALA A 53 10.41 -30.43 -22.48
N GLU A 54 11.29 -30.75 -21.53
CA GLU A 54 12.52 -31.53 -21.75
C GLU A 54 12.38 -33.00 -21.31
N LEU A 55 11.26 -33.38 -20.70
CA LEU A 55 10.97 -34.77 -20.33
C LEU A 55 10.41 -35.51 -21.54
N SER A 56 10.98 -36.68 -21.88
CA SER A 56 10.49 -37.56 -22.95
C SER A 56 9.25 -38.35 -22.53
N ILE A 57 8.18 -37.64 -22.15
CA ILE A 57 6.88 -38.22 -21.81
C ILE A 57 6.08 -38.38 -23.11
N GLU A 58 6.22 -39.52 -23.77
CA GLU A 58 5.52 -39.81 -25.03
C GLU A 58 4.11 -40.37 -24.82
N GLN A 59 3.89 -41.06 -23.70
CA GLN A 59 2.63 -41.71 -23.35
C GLN A 59 2.37 -41.55 -21.85
N VAL A 60 1.12 -41.32 -21.48
CA VAL A 60 0.67 -41.29 -20.09
C VAL A 60 -0.14 -42.54 -19.78
N GLY A 61 0.10 -43.15 -18.62
CA GLY A 61 -0.71 -44.25 -18.16
C GLY A 61 -2.15 -43.79 -17.89
N LYS A 62 -3.12 -44.72 -17.96
CA LYS A 62 -4.53 -44.41 -17.61
C LYS A 62 -4.66 -43.78 -16.21
N PRO A 63 -3.98 -44.27 -15.15
CA PRO A 63 -4.04 -43.64 -13.83
C PRO A 63 -3.47 -42.22 -13.79
N GLU A 64 -2.41 -41.95 -14.56
CA GLU A 64 -1.76 -40.64 -14.64
C GLU A 64 -2.63 -39.65 -15.40
N ALA A 65 -3.23 -40.07 -16.52
CA ALA A 65 -4.19 -39.28 -17.28
C ALA A 65 -5.41 -38.92 -16.41
N GLU A 66 -5.95 -39.87 -15.65
CA GLU A 66 -7.04 -39.61 -14.72
C GLU A 66 -6.61 -38.71 -13.54
N ALA A 67 -5.39 -38.86 -13.03
CA ALA A 67 -4.85 -38.01 -11.96
C ALA A 67 -4.62 -36.57 -12.45
N TYR A 68 -4.08 -36.42 -13.67
CA TYR A 68 -3.93 -35.14 -14.34
C TYR A 68 -5.27 -34.51 -14.64
N GLN A 69 -6.25 -35.26 -15.15
CA GLN A 69 -7.60 -34.75 -15.38
C GLN A 69 -8.25 -34.29 -14.07
N ARG A 70 -8.14 -35.06 -12.98
CA ARG A 70 -8.61 -34.62 -11.66
C ARG A 70 -7.86 -33.38 -11.15
N PHE A 71 -6.55 -33.29 -11.38
CA PHE A 71 -5.78 -32.09 -11.05
C PHE A 71 -6.26 -30.90 -11.88
N LEU A 72 -6.42 -31.06 -13.19
CA LEU A 72 -6.87 -30.05 -14.13
C LEU A 72 -8.29 -29.59 -13.81
N ASP A 73 -9.22 -30.50 -13.54
CA ASP A 73 -10.60 -30.19 -13.17
C ASP A 73 -10.63 -29.44 -11.83
N ARG A 74 -9.89 -29.90 -10.81
CA ARG A 74 -9.78 -29.17 -9.53
C ARG A 74 -9.07 -27.83 -9.67
N TYR A 75 -8.06 -27.74 -10.52
CA TYR A 75 -7.36 -26.51 -10.83
C TYR A 75 -8.34 -25.57 -11.53
N GLN A 76 -9.00 -25.99 -12.60
CA GLN A 76 -10.00 -25.19 -13.31
C GLN A 76 -11.20 -24.82 -12.42
N ASP A 77 -11.72 -25.70 -11.58
CA ASP A 77 -12.82 -25.40 -10.66
C ASP A 77 -12.38 -24.49 -9.51
N GLY A 78 -11.14 -24.65 -9.03
CA GLY A 78 -10.53 -23.72 -8.07
C GLY A 78 -10.28 -22.35 -8.68
N TRP A 79 -9.84 -22.30 -9.93
CA TRP A 79 -9.50 -21.08 -10.68
C TRP A 79 -10.73 -20.41 -11.32
N ARG A 80 -11.83 -21.12 -11.56
CA ARG A 80 -13.16 -20.52 -11.88
C ARG A 80 -13.61 -19.51 -10.83
N ASN A 81 -13.16 -19.69 -9.58
CA ASN A 81 -13.39 -18.78 -8.47
C ASN A 81 -12.13 -17.96 -8.09
N VAL A 82 -10.97 -18.20 -8.73
CA VAL A 82 -9.67 -17.58 -8.45
C VAL A 82 -8.78 -17.51 -9.72
N PHE A 83 -8.96 -16.50 -10.59
CA PHE A 83 -8.08 -16.05 -11.72
C PHE A 83 -8.01 -16.93 -13.00
N ASP A 84 -7.60 -16.53 -14.24
CA ASP A 84 -6.54 -15.65 -14.81
C ASP A 84 -6.96 -15.09 -16.22
N PRO A 85 -6.50 -13.91 -16.74
CA PRO A 85 -5.10 -13.47 -16.86
C PRO A 85 -4.75 -12.17 -16.12
N ILE A 86 -3.71 -12.26 -15.28
CA ILE A 86 -2.89 -11.15 -14.79
C ILE A 86 -1.85 -10.82 -15.85
N ALA A 87 -1.96 -9.67 -16.50
CA ALA A 87 -0.84 -9.12 -17.25
C ALA A 87 -0.01 -8.26 -16.30
N LEU A 88 1.25 -8.65 -16.05
CA LEU A 88 2.22 -7.82 -15.34
C LEU A 88 3.34 -7.40 -16.30
N ARG A 89 3.52 -6.08 -16.45
CA ARG A 89 4.69 -5.49 -17.09
C ARG A 89 5.51 -4.75 -16.06
N VAL A 90 6.77 -5.17 -15.91
CA VAL A 90 7.77 -4.44 -15.12
C VAL A 90 8.70 -3.70 -16.08
N SER A 91 9.01 -2.44 -15.77
CA SER A 91 9.89 -1.59 -16.55
C SER A 91 10.95 -0.97 -15.64
N ARG A 92 12.17 -0.83 -16.18
CA ARG A 92 13.29 -0.17 -15.51
C ARG A 92 13.76 0.98 -16.39
N ARG A 93 13.82 2.19 -15.82
CA ARG A 93 14.36 3.40 -16.43
C ARG A 93 15.64 3.80 -15.68
N ALA A 94 16.42 4.72 -16.26
CA ALA A 94 17.66 5.19 -15.63
C ALA A 94 17.42 5.80 -14.23
N ASN A 95 16.26 6.45 -14.06
CA ASN A 95 15.85 7.15 -12.85
C ASN A 95 14.64 6.51 -12.14
N GLY A 96 14.31 5.23 -12.40
CA GLY A 96 13.13 4.66 -11.76
C GLY A 96 12.71 3.26 -12.18
N LEU A 97 11.63 2.79 -11.57
CA LEU A 97 10.96 1.53 -11.83
C LEU A 97 9.48 1.78 -12.13
N GLY A 98 8.88 0.99 -13.00
CA GLY A 98 7.44 1.03 -13.25
C GLY A 98 6.85 -0.37 -13.25
N ALA A 99 5.63 -0.51 -12.75
CA ALA A 99 4.84 -1.72 -12.83
C ALA A 99 3.45 -1.38 -13.38
N ASP A 100 2.92 -2.25 -14.23
CA ASP A 100 1.60 -2.13 -14.83
C ASP A 100 0.95 -3.51 -14.77
N LEU A 101 -0.11 -3.60 -13.97
CA LEU A 101 -0.80 -4.82 -13.62
C LEU A 101 -2.24 -4.71 -14.09
N THR A 102 -2.67 -5.58 -14.99
CA THR A 102 -4.09 -5.71 -15.35
C THR A 102 -4.64 -7.01 -14.79
N VAL A 103 -5.79 -6.92 -14.14
CA VAL A 103 -6.55 -8.00 -13.53
C VAL A 103 -7.93 -8.02 -14.16
N MET A 104 -8.27 -9.09 -14.87
CA MET A 104 -9.59 -9.25 -15.50
C MET A 104 -10.04 -10.71 -15.45
N PRO A 105 -11.28 -11.03 -15.03
CA PRO A 105 -12.23 -10.16 -14.34
C PRO A 105 -11.90 -10.00 -12.84
N LEU A 106 -12.44 -8.94 -12.21
CA LEU A 106 -12.47 -8.76 -10.75
C LEU A 106 -13.49 -9.72 -10.14
N ILE A 107 -13.02 -10.67 -9.33
CA ILE A 107 -13.88 -11.65 -8.66
C ILE A 107 -14.68 -10.98 -7.53
N LEU A 108 -15.90 -11.45 -7.33
CA LEU A 108 -16.77 -11.06 -6.23
C LEU A 108 -16.09 -11.33 -4.87
N GLY A 109 -15.68 -10.27 -4.16
CA GLY A 109 -15.16 -10.37 -2.79
C GLY A 109 -13.86 -9.61 -2.53
N THR A 110 -13.35 -8.84 -3.49
CA THR A 110 -12.13 -8.04 -3.31
C THR A 110 -12.39 -6.73 -2.56
N ASP A 111 -11.38 -6.25 -1.82
CA ASP A 111 -11.41 -4.98 -1.07
C ASP A 111 -11.61 -3.74 -1.97
N TYR A 112 -11.47 -3.89 -3.29
CA TYR A 112 -11.64 -2.82 -4.28
C TYR A 112 -13.11 -2.48 -4.57
N ARG A 113 -14.08 -3.32 -4.16
CA ARG A 113 -15.50 -3.13 -4.50
C ARG A 113 -16.03 -1.76 -4.06
N GLN A 114 -15.65 -1.28 -2.89
CA GLN A 114 -16.12 0.03 -2.39
C GLN A 114 -15.64 1.18 -3.28
N LEU A 115 -14.38 1.14 -3.74
CA LEU A 115 -13.85 2.17 -4.64
C LEU A 115 -14.51 2.09 -6.02
N ILE A 116 -14.77 0.89 -6.53
CA ILE A 116 -15.50 0.66 -7.79
C ILE A 116 -16.92 1.22 -7.68
N GLU A 117 -17.62 0.91 -6.58
CA GLU A 117 -18.99 1.36 -6.36
C GLU A 117 -19.07 2.88 -6.26
N VAL A 118 -18.18 3.54 -5.51
CA VAL A 118 -18.16 5.01 -5.39
C VAL A 118 -17.80 5.68 -6.72
N ALA A 119 -16.80 5.15 -7.42
CA ALA A 119 -16.36 5.71 -8.70
C ALA A 119 -17.39 5.52 -9.82
N GLY A 120 -18.19 4.45 -9.77
CA GLY A 120 -19.20 4.13 -10.77
C GLY A 120 -18.66 4.20 -12.19
N ALA A 121 -19.35 4.94 -13.07
CA ALA A 121 -18.90 5.18 -14.44
C ALA A 121 -18.00 6.42 -14.59
N SER A 122 -17.68 7.11 -13.49
CA SER A 122 -16.91 8.36 -13.53
C SER A 122 -15.41 8.11 -13.61
N THR A 123 -14.71 9.06 -14.20
CA THR A 123 -13.24 9.06 -14.31
C THR A 123 -12.70 10.42 -13.87
N ILE A 124 -11.44 10.43 -13.40
CA ILE A 124 -10.72 11.65 -13.06
C ILE A 124 -10.03 12.20 -14.30
N ALA A 125 -10.17 13.50 -14.53
CA ALA A 125 -9.42 14.19 -15.58
C ALA A 125 -7.91 14.24 -15.23
N PRO A 126 -7.01 14.34 -16.22
CA PRO A 126 -5.56 14.37 -15.98
C PRO A 126 -5.08 15.42 -14.96
N GLY A 127 -5.78 16.56 -14.86
CA GLY A 127 -5.50 17.65 -13.91
C GLY A 127 -6.51 17.78 -12.77
N ALA A 128 -7.37 16.77 -12.55
CA ALA A 128 -8.36 16.80 -11.48
C ALA A 128 -7.68 16.86 -10.10
N GLY A 129 -8.34 17.49 -9.12
CA GLY A 129 -7.87 17.47 -7.73
C GLY A 129 -6.80 18.51 -7.37
N ASP A 130 -6.48 19.48 -8.24
CA ASP A 130 -5.41 20.47 -8.01
C ASP A 130 -4.02 19.81 -7.79
N PRO A 131 -3.47 19.05 -8.76
CA PRO A 131 -2.18 18.39 -8.60
C PRO A 131 -1.02 19.39 -8.39
N HIS A 132 -0.28 19.22 -7.29
CA HIS A 132 0.90 20.01 -6.90
C HIS A 132 1.84 19.17 -6.03
N ASP A 133 2.95 19.75 -5.58
CA ASP A 133 3.98 19.10 -4.74
C ASP A 133 3.51 18.97 -3.27
N ALA A 134 2.38 18.30 -3.06
CA ALA A 134 1.92 17.87 -1.74
C ALA A 134 2.71 16.64 -1.27
N LEU A 135 2.87 16.45 0.04
CA LEU A 135 3.49 15.24 0.59
C LEU A 135 2.71 13.99 0.17
N ILE A 136 1.41 13.99 0.45
CA ILE A 136 0.48 12.94 0.04
C ILE A 136 -0.60 13.62 -0.79
N HIS A 137 -0.90 13.10 -1.98
CA HIS A 137 -2.01 13.58 -2.80
C HIS A 137 -2.81 12.40 -3.32
N ALA A 138 -4.04 12.25 -2.84
CA ALA A 138 -4.98 11.23 -3.31
C ALA A 138 -6.14 11.88 -4.04
N VAL A 139 -6.56 11.30 -5.16
CA VAL A 139 -7.72 11.73 -5.94
C VAL A 139 -8.55 10.52 -6.33
N PHE A 140 -9.87 10.68 -6.25
CA PHE A 140 -10.86 9.64 -6.45
C PHE A 140 -11.93 10.15 -7.39
N ALA A 141 -12.34 9.30 -8.34
CA ALA A 141 -13.56 9.49 -9.11
C ALA A 141 -14.77 9.26 -8.19
N VAL A 142 -15.81 10.04 -8.40
CA VAL A 142 -17.07 9.94 -7.67
C VAL A 142 -18.21 10.04 -8.67
N ASP A 143 -19.01 8.98 -8.75
CA ASP A 143 -20.22 8.97 -9.57
C ASP A 143 -21.44 9.26 -8.69
N ARG A 144 -22.13 10.36 -8.99
CA ARG A 144 -23.35 10.77 -8.29
C ARG A 144 -24.51 9.80 -8.46
N GLN A 145 -24.50 9.00 -9.52
CA GLN A 145 -25.51 7.97 -9.77
C GLN A 145 -25.17 6.67 -9.05
N SER A 146 -23.98 6.54 -8.47
CA SER A 146 -23.62 5.38 -7.68
C SER A 146 -24.52 5.24 -6.44
N ARG A 147 -24.72 3.99 -6.01
CA ARG A 147 -25.51 3.72 -4.81
C ARG A 147 -24.95 4.40 -3.56
N PRO A 148 -23.64 4.31 -3.22
CA PRO A 148 -23.11 4.96 -2.02
C PRO A 148 -23.36 6.48 -2.01
N VAL A 149 -23.17 7.16 -3.14
CA VAL A 149 -23.35 8.62 -3.22
C VAL A 149 -24.82 9.01 -3.14
N ARG A 150 -25.72 8.23 -3.77
CA ARG A 150 -27.18 8.44 -3.63
C ARG A 150 -27.65 8.20 -2.20
N ASP A 151 -27.09 7.21 -1.49
CA ASP A 151 -27.44 6.94 -0.10
C ASP A 151 -27.04 8.12 0.80
N ILE A 152 -25.87 8.74 0.57
CA ILE A 152 -25.46 9.99 1.24
C ILE A 152 -26.43 11.13 0.90
N ALA A 153 -26.80 11.29 -0.37
CA ALA A 153 -27.75 12.34 -0.78
C ALA A 153 -29.14 12.14 -0.14
N ASN A 154 -29.61 10.91 -0.04
CA ASN A 154 -30.88 10.56 0.61
C ASN A 154 -30.82 10.83 2.11
N PHE A 155 -29.71 10.50 2.77
CA PHE A 155 -29.50 10.81 4.18
C PHE A 155 -29.51 12.33 4.42
N ALA A 156 -28.77 13.10 3.61
CA ALA A 156 -28.76 14.56 3.65
C ALA A 156 -30.18 15.15 3.45
N THR A 157 -30.95 14.57 2.53
CA THR A 157 -32.36 14.96 2.32
C THR A 157 -33.22 14.68 3.55
N GLY A 158 -33.02 13.52 4.19
CA GLY A 158 -33.69 13.15 5.44
C GLY A 158 -33.37 14.08 6.63
N MET A 159 -32.19 14.70 6.64
CA MET A 159 -31.81 15.74 7.61
C MET A 159 -32.42 17.12 7.32
N GLY A 160 -33.20 17.27 6.24
CA GLY A 160 -33.93 18.50 5.93
C GLY A 160 -33.37 19.32 4.76
N LEU A 161 -32.34 18.83 4.04
CA LEU A 161 -31.86 19.46 2.81
C LEU A 161 -32.83 19.13 1.66
N ARG A 162 -33.74 20.07 1.34
CA ARG A 162 -34.90 19.82 0.45
C ARG A 162 -34.60 19.77 -1.05
N VAL A 163 -33.41 20.18 -1.48
CA VAL A 163 -33.01 20.25 -2.90
C VAL A 163 -31.75 19.40 -3.07
N ASP A 164 -31.67 18.63 -4.17
CA ASP A 164 -30.56 17.72 -4.53
C ASP A 164 -29.24 18.12 -3.85
N PRO A 165 -28.91 17.53 -2.67
CA PRO A 165 -27.90 18.08 -1.77
C PRO A 165 -26.49 17.91 -2.33
N LEU A 166 -26.30 16.95 -3.22
CA LEU A 166 -25.07 16.74 -3.97
C LEU A 166 -25.22 17.20 -5.43
N GLY A 167 -26.23 18.04 -5.68
CA GLY A 167 -26.60 18.67 -6.95
C GLY A 167 -25.46 19.35 -7.70
N TRP A 168 -24.48 19.82 -6.93
CA TRP A 168 -23.31 20.58 -7.35
C TRP A 168 -22.04 19.74 -7.50
N LEU A 169 -22.02 18.51 -6.96
CA LEU A 169 -20.82 17.68 -6.91
C LEU A 169 -20.43 17.28 -8.34
N GLY A 170 -19.15 17.40 -8.64
CA GLY A 170 -18.53 17.00 -9.90
C GLY A 170 -18.21 15.51 -9.92
N SER A 171 -17.14 15.17 -10.66
CA SER A 171 -16.71 13.80 -10.91
C SER A 171 -15.54 13.34 -10.04
N SER A 172 -14.99 14.23 -9.21
CA SER A 172 -13.79 13.94 -8.43
C SER A 172 -13.78 14.57 -7.04
N VAL A 173 -13.16 13.85 -6.10
CA VAL A 173 -12.78 14.33 -4.77
C VAL A 173 -11.28 14.08 -4.59
N ALA A 174 -10.56 15.06 -4.06
CA ALA A 174 -9.15 14.94 -3.72
C ALA A 174 -8.91 15.25 -2.25
N VAL A 175 -7.91 14.60 -1.68
CA VAL A 175 -7.40 14.85 -0.34
C VAL A 175 -5.89 14.93 -0.44
N TRP A 176 -5.29 15.97 0.14
CA TRP A 176 -3.84 16.10 0.16
C TRP A 176 -3.33 16.63 1.50
N ALA A 177 -2.06 16.35 1.75
CA ALA A 177 -1.27 16.83 2.87
C ALA A 177 -0.13 17.72 2.34
N ASP A 178 -0.15 19.02 2.66
CA ASP A 178 0.88 19.97 2.23
C ASP A 178 2.16 19.82 3.07
N PRO A 179 3.35 20.12 2.52
CA PRO A 179 4.56 20.32 3.32
C PRO A 179 4.36 21.45 4.34
N ASP A 180 4.66 21.17 5.61
CA ASP A 180 4.41 22.09 6.72
C ASP A 180 5.30 21.71 7.93
N PRO A 181 5.80 22.68 8.71
CA PRO A 181 6.54 22.41 9.96
C PRO A 181 5.79 21.51 10.96
N PHE A 182 4.46 21.44 10.85
CA PHE A 182 3.64 20.49 11.60
C PHE A 182 4.18 19.05 11.55
N TRP A 183 4.66 18.59 10.40
CA TRP A 183 5.14 17.22 10.24
C TRP A 183 6.43 16.96 10.99
N ASP A 184 7.30 17.97 11.10
CA ASP A 184 8.53 17.89 11.87
C ASP A 184 8.24 17.82 13.38
N GLU A 185 7.22 18.53 13.86
CA GLU A 185 6.72 18.39 15.24
C GLU A 185 6.15 16.99 15.48
N PHE A 186 5.29 16.51 14.58
CA PHE A 186 4.68 15.18 14.66
C PHE A 186 5.71 14.05 14.73
N VAL A 187 6.77 14.10 13.91
CA VAL A 187 7.81 13.07 13.88
C VAL A 187 8.69 13.07 15.14
N ARG A 188 8.83 14.23 15.80
CA ARG A 188 9.63 14.36 17.03
C ARG A 188 8.85 14.06 18.31
N ASP A 189 7.53 14.03 18.27
CA ASP A 189 6.71 13.73 19.43
C ASP A 189 6.91 12.26 19.87
N SER A 190 7.02 12.04 21.17
CA SER A 190 7.15 10.71 21.76
C SER A 190 5.87 9.88 21.64
N ASP A 191 4.72 10.54 21.50
CA ASP A 191 3.40 9.96 21.33
C ASP A 191 2.67 10.61 20.13
N PRO A 192 3.00 10.16 18.89
CA PRO A 192 2.43 10.73 17.68
C PRO A 192 0.89 10.59 17.59
N SER A 193 0.32 9.54 18.18
CA SER A 193 -1.13 9.31 18.16
C SER A 193 -1.88 10.40 18.91
N SER A 194 -1.51 10.67 20.16
CA SER A 194 -2.14 11.74 20.93
C SER A 194 -1.71 13.13 20.45
N PHE A 195 -0.57 13.28 19.76
CA PHE A 195 -0.23 14.54 19.09
C PHE A 195 -1.28 14.93 18.03
N LEU A 196 -1.69 13.97 17.18
CA LEU A 196 -2.71 14.25 16.15
C LEU A 196 -4.05 14.66 16.76
N GLU A 197 -4.47 14.02 17.85
CA GLU A 197 -5.70 14.37 18.58
C GLU A 197 -5.63 15.79 19.14
N ARG A 198 -4.50 16.20 19.73
CA ARG A 198 -4.34 17.54 20.32
C ARG A 198 -4.06 18.63 19.28
N ALA A 199 -3.56 18.28 18.10
CA ALA A 199 -3.11 19.22 17.08
C ALA A 199 -3.91 19.13 15.77
N PHE A 200 -5.04 18.44 15.74
CA PHE A 200 -5.84 18.21 14.53
C PHE A 200 -6.23 19.53 13.82
N TYR A 201 -6.41 20.62 14.57
CA TYR A 201 -6.75 21.94 14.02
C TYR A 201 -5.59 22.63 13.28
N ARG A 202 -4.37 22.12 13.41
CA ARG A 202 -3.18 22.56 12.66
C ARG A 202 -2.86 21.61 11.50
N LEU A 203 -3.58 20.50 11.37
CA LEU A 203 -3.30 19.47 10.40
C LEU A 203 -3.31 20.08 8.97
N PRO A 204 -2.18 20.06 8.25
CA PRO A 204 -2.05 20.74 6.96
C PRO A 204 -2.63 19.88 5.84
N VAL A 205 -3.88 19.44 6.03
CA VAL A 205 -4.64 18.57 5.12
C VAL A 205 -5.83 19.32 4.57
N ALA A 206 -6.08 19.18 3.27
CA ALA A 206 -7.29 19.70 2.64
C ALA A 206 -8.06 18.59 1.94
N LEU A 207 -9.38 18.79 1.90
CA LEU A 207 -10.32 18.08 1.05
C LEU A 207 -10.80 19.04 -0.03
N ARG A 208 -10.80 18.58 -1.28
CA ARG A 208 -11.37 19.27 -2.44
C ARG A 208 -12.44 18.40 -3.05
N ALA A 209 -13.67 18.89 -3.11
CA ALA A 209 -14.73 18.30 -3.92
C ALA A 209 -14.91 19.13 -5.18
N GLU A 210 -14.76 18.52 -6.35
CA GLU A 210 -15.05 19.18 -7.63
C GLU A 210 -16.51 19.68 -7.64
N SER A 211 -16.74 20.85 -8.20
CA SER A 211 -18.07 21.39 -8.42
C SER A 211 -18.34 21.54 -9.92
N ASN A 212 -19.49 21.04 -10.35
CA ASN A 212 -20.00 21.24 -11.71
C ASN A 212 -20.99 22.41 -11.82
N ASP A 213 -21.40 23.00 -10.69
CA ASP A 213 -22.42 24.04 -10.61
C ASP A 213 -22.22 24.89 -9.34
N ALA A 214 -21.55 26.03 -9.50
CA ALA A 214 -21.20 26.94 -8.40
C ALA A 214 -22.44 27.54 -7.70
N LEU A 215 -23.55 27.73 -8.43
CA LEU A 215 -24.79 28.27 -7.85
C LEU A 215 -25.46 27.24 -6.95
N LYS A 216 -25.50 25.98 -7.38
CA LYS A 216 -25.98 24.87 -6.52
C LYS A 216 -25.07 24.65 -5.32
N LEU A 217 -23.76 24.80 -5.47
CA LEU A 217 -22.82 24.73 -4.34
C LEU A 217 -23.11 25.85 -3.34
N ALA A 218 -23.31 27.08 -3.80
CA ALA A 218 -23.67 28.20 -2.93
C ALA A 218 -25.00 27.94 -2.20
N ALA A 219 -26.02 27.44 -2.90
CA ALA A 219 -27.30 27.08 -2.29
C ALA A 219 -27.15 25.96 -1.23
N PHE A 220 -26.34 24.94 -1.53
CA PHE A 220 -26.01 23.88 -0.58
C PHE A 220 -25.33 24.42 0.69
N LEU A 221 -24.32 25.29 0.55
CA LEU A 221 -23.63 25.90 1.69
C LEU A 221 -24.54 26.82 2.51
N THR A 222 -25.44 27.57 1.86
CA THR A 222 -26.46 28.37 2.55
C THR A 222 -27.40 27.47 3.37
N ALA A 223 -27.86 26.36 2.79
CA ALA A 223 -28.72 25.41 3.49
C ALA A 223 -27.99 24.73 4.66
N LEU A 224 -26.73 24.34 4.47
CA LEU A 224 -25.88 23.75 5.50
C LEU A 224 -25.68 24.72 6.68
N ARG A 225 -25.41 25.99 6.40
CA ARG A 225 -25.31 27.04 7.43
C ARG A 225 -26.62 27.22 8.17
N ALA A 226 -27.75 27.30 7.45
CA ALA A 226 -29.06 27.45 8.07
C ALA A 226 -29.41 26.26 8.98
N MET A 227 -29.08 25.04 8.54
CA MET A 227 -29.26 23.82 9.34
C MET A 227 -28.40 23.85 10.61
N ALA A 228 -27.12 24.21 10.50
CA ALA A 228 -26.23 24.31 11.66
C ALA A 228 -26.74 25.33 12.69
N GLU A 229 -27.19 26.50 12.24
CA GLU A 229 -27.77 27.52 13.12
C GLU A 229 -29.10 27.07 13.74
N GLN A 230 -29.91 26.30 13.01
CA GLN A 230 -31.17 25.76 13.54
C GLN A 230 -30.94 24.65 14.57
N SER A 231 -29.97 23.77 14.35
CA SER A 231 -29.69 22.63 15.24
C SER A 231 -28.92 23.03 16.49
N ALA A 232 -28.03 24.02 16.40
CA ALA A 232 -27.21 24.49 17.51
C ALA A 232 -27.10 26.02 17.54
N PRO A 233 -28.20 26.74 17.84
CA PRO A 233 -28.24 28.20 17.78
C PRO A 233 -27.17 28.84 18.67
N GLY A 234 -26.41 29.78 18.13
CA GLY A 234 -25.37 30.51 18.87
C GLY A 234 -24.17 29.68 19.32
N MET A 235 -24.02 28.42 18.88
CA MET A 235 -22.86 27.57 19.18
C MET A 235 -21.68 27.76 18.23
N THR A 236 -21.94 28.25 17.01
CA THR A 236 -20.91 28.47 15.99
C THR A 236 -20.85 29.92 15.52
N THR A 237 -19.68 30.34 15.08
CA THR A 237 -19.44 31.64 14.43
C THR A 237 -18.98 31.39 13.01
N TRP A 238 -19.57 32.15 12.07
CA TRP A 238 -19.29 32.06 10.64
C TRP A 238 -18.73 33.39 10.17
N GLU A 239 -17.41 33.47 10.04
CA GLU A 239 -16.68 34.67 9.64
C GLU A 239 -16.29 34.58 8.17
N THR A 240 -16.69 35.56 7.37
CA THR A 240 -16.17 35.69 6.00
C THR A 240 -14.83 36.42 6.04
N ARG A 241 -13.80 35.80 5.46
CA ARG A 241 -12.45 36.33 5.30
C ARG A 241 -12.10 36.43 3.83
N THR A 242 -11.06 37.18 3.51
CA THR A 242 -10.61 37.41 2.13
C THR A 242 -9.11 37.16 2.04
N TRP A 243 -8.66 36.42 1.02
CA TRP A 243 -7.24 36.15 0.77
C TRP A 243 -6.90 36.22 -0.71
N ARG A 244 -6.05 37.20 -1.09
CA ARG A 244 -6.07 37.78 -2.46
C ARG A 244 -7.55 38.10 -2.78
N ASP A 245 -8.04 38.49 -3.92
CA ASP A 245 -9.50 38.84 -4.01
C ASP A 245 -10.48 37.64 -3.97
N GLN A 246 -10.22 36.61 -3.18
CA GLN A 246 -11.05 35.41 -3.01
C GLN A 246 -11.60 35.33 -1.58
N GLY A 247 -12.92 35.27 -1.46
CA GLY A 247 -13.59 35.04 -0.19
C GLY A 247 -13.51 33.58 0.26
N TYR A 248 -13.34 33.37 1.56
CA TYR A 248 -13.44 32.08 2.23
C TYR A 248 -14.09 32.25 3.60
N VAL A 249 -14.54 31.17 4.21
CA VAL A 249 -15.28 31.22 5.46
C VAL A 249 -14.56 30.43 6.53
N ARG A 250 -14.46 31.01 7.73
CA ARG A 250 -14.04 30.36 8.96
C ARG A 250 -15.27 30.03 9.79
N VAL A 251 -15.39 28.77 10.19
CA VAL A 251 -16.41 28.26 11.10
C VAL A 251 -15.74 27.78 12.37
N GLY A 252 -16.02 28.41 13.50
CA GLY A 252 -15.45 28.03 14.80
C GLY A 252 -16.46 28.15 15.93
N PRO A 253 -16.12 27.71 17.16
CA PRO A 253 -17.00 27.83 18.31
C PRO A 253 -17.28 29.31 18.61
N ALA A 254 -18.52 29.62 18.97
CA ALA A 254 -18.88 30.94 19.47
C ALA A 254 -18.18 31.23 20.82
N ALA A 255 -17.98 32.50 21.16
CA ALA A 255 -17.25 32.89 22.37
C ALA A 255 -17.81 32.24 23.65
N GLY A 256 -19.14 32.16 23.77
CA GLY A 256 -19.82 31.49 24.89
C GLY A 256 -19.88 29.97 24.81
N ALA A 257 -19.46 29.36 23.70
CA ALA A 257 -19.46 27.91 23.46
C ALA A 257 -18.06 27.28 23.59
N ARG A 258 -17.00 28.09 23.72
CA ARG A 258 -15.61 27.61 23.74
C ARG A 258 -15.32 26.64 24.87
N GLU A 259 -15.81 26.91 26.07
CA GLU A 259 -15.58 26.03 27.23
C GLU A 259 -16.23 24.65 27.02
N ALA A 260 -17.43 24.62 26.41
CA ALA A 260 -18.13 23.39 26.06
C ALA A 260 -17.51 22.63 24.87
N ALA A 261 -16.69 23.30 24.05
CA ALA A 261 -16.09 22.72 22.86
C ALA A 261 -14.85 21.85 23.16
N GLY A 262 -14.30 21.90 24.39
CA GLY A 262 -13.15 21.10 24.79
C GLY A 262 -11.97 21.27 23.84
N ASP A 263 -11.46 20.17 23.29
CA ASP A 263 -10.33 20.15 22.34
C ASP A 263 -10.61 20.93 21.03
N PHE A 264 -11.88 21.19 20.72
CA PHE A 264 -12.29 22.01 19.57
C PHE A 264 -12.34 23.51 19.87
N ALA A 265 -12.07 23.96 21.10
CA ALA A 265 -12.17 25.37 21.50
C ALA A 265 -11.29 26.30 20.66
N GLU A 266 -10.09 25.83 20.30
CA GLU A 266 -9.11 26.53 19.45
C GLU A 266 -9.25 26.16 17.97
N GLY A 267 -10.02 25.11 17.66
CA GLY A 267 -10.22 24.62 16.30
C GLY A 267 -11.16 25.48 15.48
N ALA A 268 -10.90 25.54 14.18
CA ALA A 268 -11.84 26.09 13.21
C ALA A 268 -11.81 25.28 11.91
N LEU A 269 -12.95 25.18 11.26
CA LEU A 269 -13.08 24.66 9.91
C LEU A 269 -13.05 25.83 8.95
N TYR A 270 -12.21 25.75 7.93
CA TYR A 270 -12.12 26.73 6.86
C TYR A 270 -12.65 26.11 5.57
N TYR A 271 -13.47 26.85 4.83
CA TYR A 271 -13.86 26.44 3.48
C TYR A 271 -13.85 27.59 2.50
N ALA A 272 -13.53 27.28 1.24
CA ALA A 272 -13.63 28.22 0.12
C ALA A 272 -14.46 27.59 -1.00
N ALA A 273 -15.50 28.31 -1.44
CA ALA A 273 -16.26 27.96 -2.63
C ALA A 273 -15.64 28.70 -3.82
N THR A 274 -15.19 27.93 -4.80
CA THR A 274 -14.65 28.41 -6.07
C THR A 274 -15.59 27.99 -7.20
N PRO A 275 -15.45 28.54 -8.42
CA PRO A 275 -16.29 28.12 -9.55
C PRO A 275 -16.18 26.62 -9.88
N ASP A 276 -15.04 25.99 -9.57
CA ASP A 276 -14.72 24.60 -9.94
C ASP A 276 -14.67 23.63 -8.75
N ALA A 277 -14.75 24.12 -7.51
CA ALA A 277 -14.62 23.27 -6.32
C ALA A 277 -15.11 23.87 -5.00
N LEU A 278 -15.41 22.99 -4.06
CA LEU A 278 -15.42 23.26 -2.63
C LEU A 278 -14.10 22.78 -2.00
N LEU A 279 -13.37 23.69 -1.38
CA LEU A 279 -12.17 23.42 -0.59
C LEU A 279 -12.50 23.45 0.90
N VAL A 280 -12.00 22.49 1.67
CA VAL A 280 -12.23 22.39 3.12
C VAL A 280 -10.93 21.98 3.82
N SER A 281 -10.59 22.63 4.93
CA SER A 281 -9.44 22.29 5.78
C SER A 281 -9.65 22.78 7.21
N PHE A 282 -9.00 22.16 8.19
CA PHE A 282 -8.90 22.73 9.53
C PHE A 282 -7.76 23.75 9.67
N ASN A 283 -6.87 23.83 8.68
CA ASN A 283 -5.73 24.75 8.65
C ASN A 283 -5.97 25.87 7.63
N GLU A 284 -5.99 27.11 8.10
CA GLU A 284 -6.26 28.29 7.26
C GLU A 284 -5.21 28.47 6.16
N ASP A 285 -3.95 28.17 6.45
CA ASP A 285 -2.86 28.38 5.50
C ASP A 285 -2.93 27.40 4.33
N VAL A 286 -3.50 26.21 4.53
CA VAL A 286 -3.80 25.27 3.43
C VAL A 286 -4.83 25.88 2.47
N ILE A 287 -5.89 26.51 2.99
CA ILE A 287 -6.88 27.21 2.15
C ILE A 287 -6.23 28.36 1.38
N LYS A 288 -5.40 29.17 2.05
CA LYS A 288 -4.68 30.28 1.40
C LYS A 288 -3.73 29.79 0.29
N ARG A 289 -2.97 28.72 0.54
CA ARG A 289 -2.10 28.09 -0.48
C ARG A 289 -2.89 27.55 -1.66
N ALA A 290 -4.03 26.90 -1.43
CA ALA A 290 -4.91 26.44 -2.51
C ALA A 290 -5.46 27.60 -3.36
N ILE A 291 -5.88 28.70 -2.72
CA ILE A 291 -6.30 29.92 -3.42
C ILE A 291 -5.15 30.52 -4.23
N ASP A 292 -3.93 30.55 -3.68
CA ASP A 292 -2.74 31.05 -4.36
C ASP A 292 -2.44 30.26 -5.63
N ARG A 293 -2.52 28.93 -5.57
CA ARG A 293 -2.34 28.04 -6.74
C ARG A 293 -3.43 28.23 -7.79
N ALA A 294 -4.68 28.41 -7.38
CA ALA A 294 -5.78 28.66 -8.30
C ALA A 294 -5.61 29.98 -9.07
N LYS A 295 -5.08 31.02 -8.41
CA LYS A 295 -4.83 32.33 -9.05
C LYS A 295 -3.54 32.38 -9.88
N ALA A 296 -2.52 31.63 -9.48
CA ALA A 296 -1.24 31.53 -10.18
C ALA A 296 -0.90 30.06 -10.43
N PRO A 297 -1.53 29.43 -11.44
CA PRO A 297 -1.25 28.04 -11.78
C PRO A 297 0.25 27.86 -12.08
N PRO A 298 0.84 26.70 -11.76
CA PRO A 298 2.23 26.44 -12.06
C PRO A 298 2.49 26.58 -13.57
N ALA A 299 3.63 27.17 -13.92
CA ALA A 299 4.02 27.39 -15.32
C ALA A 299 4.23 26.08 -16.11
N VAL A 300 4.50 24.98 -15.39
CA VAL A 300 4.61 23.63 -15.94
C VAL A 300 3.31 22.90 -15.66
N ALA A 301 2.71 22.32 -16.71
CA ALA A 301 1.53 21.50 -16.56
C ALA A 301 1.84 20.30 -15.64
N PRO A 302 0.97 20.01 -14.66
CA PRO A 302 1.18 18.92 -13.73
C PRO A 302 1.22 17.57 -14.44
N THR A 303 2.06 16.66 -13.94
CA THR A 303 2.12 15.29 -14.45
C THR A 303 0.73 14.64 -14.31
N PRO A 304 0.18 14.06 -15.39
CA PRO A 304 -1.11 13.38 -15.35
C PRO A 304 -1.17 12.30 -14.28
N TRP A 305 -2.36 12.07 -13.73
CA TRP A 305 -2.61 10.93 -12.86
C TRP A 305 -2.38 9.59 -13.58
N LEU A 306 -1.79 8.62 -12.87
CA LEU A 306 -1.52 7.29 -13.43
C LEU A 306 -2.79 6.46 -13.62
N GLY A 307 -3.81 6.69 -12.80
CA GLY A 307 -5.10 6.00 -12.83
C GLY A 307 -6.22 6.94 -13.25
N ALA A 308 -7.25 6.38 -13.89
CA ALA A 308 -8.42 7.15 -14.31
C ALA A 308 -9.57 7.10 -13.29
N ASN A 309 -9.50 6.28 -12.23
CA ASN A 309 -10.54 6.24 -11.19
C ASN A 309 -9.99 6.59 -9.81
N THR A 310 -8.78 6.12 -9.49
CA THR A 310 -8.08 6.52 -8.27
C THR A 310 -6.62 6.77 -8.60
N ALA A 311 -6.03 7.81 -8.01
CA ALA A 311 -4.60 8.01 -8.05
C ALA A 311 -4.06 8.50 -6.71
N LEU A 312 -2.82 8.12 -6.41
CA LEU A 312 -2.08 8.52 -5.23
C LEU A 312 -0.68 8.94 -5.64
N ARG A 313 -0.21 10.09 -5.17
CA ARG A 313 1.16 10.54 -5.31
C ARG A 313 1.75 10.77 -3.92
N LEU A 314 2.98 10.29 -3.75
CA LEU A 314 3.79 10.43 -2.54
C LEU A 314 5.10 11.12 -2.90
N GLU A 315 5.42 12.20 -2.21
CA GLU A 315 6.70 12.90 -2.29
C GLU A 315 7.67 12.43 -1.19
N PRO A 316 8.99 12.70 -1.28
CA PRO A 316 10.00 12.13 -0.38
C PRO A 316 9.77 12.45 1.08
N GLY A 317 9.20 13.62 1.39
CA GLY A 317 8.91 14.05 2.75
C GLY A 317 7.97 13.10 3.52
N VAL A 318 7.14 12.33 2.80
CA VAL A 318 6.29 11.29 3.42
C VAL A 318 7.12 10.19 4.08
N MET A 319 8.30 9.89 3.55
CA MET A 319 9.12 8.79 4.07
C MET A 319 9.62 9.08 5.48
N ALA A 320 9.87 10.35 5.81
CA ALA A 320 10.18 10.78 7.18
C ALA A 320 8.97 10.59 8.11
N MET A 321 7.76 10.87 7.61
CA MET A 321 6.51 10.71 8.36
C MET A 321 6.09 9.26 8.55
N GLN A 322 6.44 8.36 7.63
CA GLN A 322 6.03 6.95 7.67
C GLN A 322 6.41 6.25 8.98
N ARG A 323 7.56 6.60 9.59
CA ARG A 323 7.94 6.03 10.89
C ARG A 323 6.99 6.43 12.01
N ALA A 324 6.62 7.70 12.05
CA ALA A 324 5.69 8.22 13.05
C ALA A 324 4.27 7.69 12.78
N LEU A 325 3.83 7.71 11.51
CA LEU A 325 2.56 7.13 11.10
C LEU A 325 2.48 5.62 11.36
N GLY A 326 3.56 4.85 11.14
CA GLY A 326 3.59 3.42 11.41
C GLY A 326 3.62 3.06 12.90
N ARG A 327 3.93 4.01 13.79
CA ARG A 327 3.70 3.88 15.23
C ARG A 327 2.25 4.22 15.60
N SER A 328 1.62 5.14 14.85
CA SER A 328 0.23 5.57 15.09
C SER A 328 -0.83 4.67 14.47
N PHE A 329 -0.53 4.03 13.34
CA PHE A 329 -1.38 3.10 12.63
C PHE A 329 -0.81 1.70 12.79
N ASP A 330 -1.61 0.82 13.38
CA ASP A 330 -1.26 -0.55 13.80
C ASP A 330 -0.21 -1.23 12.88
N GLY A 331 0.92 -1.63 13.48
CA GLY A 331 2.25 -1.87 12.91
C GLY A 331 2.41 -3.04 11.93
N GLY A 332 1.38 -3.37 11.14
CA GLY A 332 1.28 -4.63 10.39
C GLY A 332 2.46 -4.95 9.46
N LEU A 333 3.09 -3.97 8.81
CA LEU A 333 4.22 -4.24 7.90
C LEU A 333 5.55 -4.48 8.64
N ALA A 334 5.87 -3.66 9.64
CA ALA A 334 7.09 -3.80 10.42
C ALA A 334 7.05 -5.10 11.25
N ASP A 335 5.91 -5.39 11.88
CA ASP A 335 5.71 -6.61 12.65
C ASP A 335 5.73 -7.86 11.76
N ALA A 336 5.13 -7.81 10.57
CA ALA A 336 5.21 -8.92 9.61
C ALA A 336 6.65 -9.20 9.16
N TRP A 337 7.46 -8.16 8.98
CA TRP A 337 8.87 -8.33 8.57
C TRP A 337 9.74 -8.83 9.72
N THR A 338 9.56 -8.32 10.92
CA THR A 338 10.21 -8.84 12.13
C THR A 338 9.83 -10.30 12.34
N GLY A 339 8.55 -10.65 12.24
CA GLY A 339 8.06 -12.03 12.34
C GLY A 339 8.68 -12.96 11.28
N ARG A 340 8.72 -12.54 10.00
CA ARG A 340 9.39 -13.30 8.93
C ARG A 340 10.90 -13.41 9.11
N SER A 341 11.53 -12.38 9.68
CA SER A 341 12.95 -12.42 9.99
C SER A 341 13.23 -13.43 11.09
N TRP A 342 12.43 -13.38 12.17
CA TRP A 342 12.60 -14.21 13.35
C TRP A 342 12.23 -15.67 13.13
N SER A 343 11.32 -15.98 12.19
CA SER A 343 10.99 -17.37 11.85
C SER A 343 12.19 -18.16 11.31
N ASN A 344 13.23 -17.49 10.81
CA ASN A 344 14.46 -18.14 10.36
C ASN A 344 15.41 -18.48 11.54
N LEU A 345 15.32 -17.81 12.69
CA LEU A 345 16.30 -17.95 13.76
C LEU A 345 16.35 -19.36 14.37
N PRO A 346 15.22 -20.03 14.68
CA PRO A 346 15.26 -21.36 15.29
C PRO A 346 16.02 -22.37 14.42
N ILE A 347 15.69 -22.45 13.12
CA ILE A 347 16.32 -23.43 12.23
C ILE A 347 17.81 -23.14 12.00
N LEU A 348 18.22 -21.87 11.97
CA LEU A 348 19.62 -21.50 11.88
C LEU A 348 20.38 -21.79 13.19
N GLY A 349 19.71 -21.67 14.34
CA GLY A 349 20.25 -22.08 15.64
C GLY A 349 20.56 -23.58 15.71
N GLU A 350 19.64 -24.41 15.22
CA GLU A 350 19.85 -25.87 15.12
C GLU A 350 21.05 -26.22 14.23
N TRP A 351 21.21 -25.52 13.10
CA TRP A 351 22.36 -25.69 12.22
C TRP A 351 23.68 -25.29 12.87
N ARG A 352 23.67 -24.20 13.65
CA ARG A 352 24.84 -23.77 14.42
C ARG A 352 25.23 -24.80 15.47
N GLN A 353 24.27 -25.39 16.17
CA GLN A 353 24.53 -26.39 17.20
C GLN A 353 25.09 -27.68 16.61
N ARG A 354 24.53 -28.13 15.48
CA ARG A 354 24.92 -29.39 14.84
C ARG A 354 26.22 -29.31 14.04
N TRP A 355 26.49 -28.18 13.40
CA TRP A 355 27.71 -27.94 12.61
C TRP A 355 28.36 -26.60 13.00
N PRO A 356 29.04 -26.54 14.16
CA PRO A 356 29.61 -25.30 14.70
C PRO A 356 30.79 -24.75 13.90
N ASP A 357 31.35 -25.53 12.99
CA ASP A 357 32.42 -25.16 12.06
C ASP A 357 31.92 -24.58 10.74
N LEU A 358 30.60 -24.64 10.47
CA LEU A 358 30.00 -24.19 9.21
C LEU A 358 29.09 -22.98 9.41
N ASP A 359 28.91 -22.17 8.36
CA ASP A 359 27.90 -21.11 8.31
C ASP A 359 26.50 -21.73 8.25
N PRO A 360 25.61 -21.47 9.24
CA PRO A 360 24.24 -21.96 9.25
C PRO A 360 23.42 -21.64 7.99
N LEU A 361 23.70 -20.51 7.32
CA LEU A 361 23.02 -20.13 6.08
C LEU A 361 23.43 -21.04 4.92
N VAL A 362 24.72 -21.35 4.82
CA VAL A 362 25.24 -22.28 3.81
C VAL A 362 24.73 -23.70 4.09
N VAL A 363 24.66 -24.09 5.36
CA VAL A 363 24.07 -25.37 5.79
C VAL A 363 22.63 -25.49 5.30
N HIS A 364 21.80 -24.47 5.56
CA HIS A 364 20.42 -24.44 5.12
C HIS A 364 20.32 -24.52 3.59
N GLU A 365 21.11 -23.73 2.86
CA GLU A 365 21.09 -23.73 1.40
C GLU A 365 21.48 -25.10 0.82
N ARG A 366 22.48 -25.79 1.39
CA ARG A 366 22.89 -27.13 0.93
C ARG A 366 21.84 -28.19 1.19
N LEU A 367 21.13 -28.12 2.32
CA LEU A 367 20.10 -29.10 2.67
C LEU A 367 18.77 -28.88 1.93
N PHE A 368 18.39 -27.62 1.69
CA PHE A 368 17.05 -27.26 1.20
C PHE A 368 17.02 -26.60 -0.18
N GLY A 369 18.17 -26.17 -0.71
CA GLY A 369 18.25 -25.48 -2.01
C GLY A 369 17.76 -24.03 -1.98
N ALA A 370 17.43 -23.50 -0.79
CA ALA A 370 16.98 -22.13 -0.59
C ALA A 370 17.81 -21.47 0.50
N ARG A 371 18.17 -20.19 0.32
CA ARG A 371 18.90 -19.44 1.33
C ARG A 371 17.93 -18.53 2.10
N PRO A 372 17.85 -18.64 3.44
CA PRO A 372 17.07 -17.70 4.24
C PRO A 372 17.57 -16.26 4.06
N LEU A 373 16.65 -15.33 3.83
CA LEU A 373 16.94 -13.91 3.64
C LEU A 373 16.26 -13.09 4.72
N CYS A 374 16.96 -12.06 5.23
CA CYS A 374 16.36 -11.08 6.12
C CYS A 374 15.56 -10.06 5.29
N PRO A 375 14.26 -9.84 5.55
CA PRO A 375 13.42 -8.95 4.74
C PRO A 375 13.88 -7.48 4.76
N GLY A 376 14.58 -7.06 5.81
CA GLY A 376 15.17 -5.72 5.92
C GLY A 376 16.53 -5.57 5.21
N GLY A 377 16.98 -6.57 4.44
CA GLY A 377 18.28 -6.54 3.74
C GLY A 377 19.50 -6.82 4.63
N GLY A 378 19.29 -7.26 5.88
CA GLY A 378 20.35 -7.64 6.81
C GLY A 378 20.90 -9.05 6.61
N ALA A 379 21.81 -9.45 7.50
CA ALA A 379 22.34 -10.80 7.61
C ALA A 379 21.84 -11.49 8.89
N TYR A 380 22.14 -12.78 9.03
CA TYR A 380 21.95 -13.53 10.26
C TYR A 380 23.32 -13.87 10.86
N ALA A 381 23.50 -13.58 12.14
CA ALA A 381 24.74 -13.80 12.87
C ALA A 381 24.48 -14.46 14.22
N TRP A 382 25.46 -15.18 14.73
CA TRP A 382 25.40 -15.73 16.08
C TRP A 382 25.57 -14.63 17.12
N ASN A 383 24.62 -14.52 18.06
CA ASN A 383 24.73 -13.70 19.25
C ASN A 383 25.24 -14.59 20.40
N ALA A 384 26.47 -14.32 20.86
CA ALA A 384 27.11 -15.11 21.91
C ALA A 384 26.51 -14.88 23.29
N ASP A 385 26.06 -13.66 23.58
CA ASP A 385 25.52 -13.29 24.90
C ASP A 385 24.18 -13.98 25.17
N TRP A 386 23.38 -14.15 24.12
CA TRP A 386 22.08 -14.82 24.18
C TRP A 386 22.10 -16.27 23.70
N ALA A 387 23.25 -16.77 23.26
CA ALA A 387 23.43 -18.09 22.67
C ALA A 387 22.37 -18.43 21.61
N THR A 388 22.09 -17.50 20.70
CA THR A 388 21.08 -17.67 19.65
C THR A 388 21.47 -16.97 18.36
N MET A 389 20.83 -17.34 17.25
CA MET A 389 20.94 -16.57 16.01
C MET A 389 20.16 -15.26 16.12
N ALA A 390 20.69 -14.20 15.55
CA ALA A 390 20.05 -12.88 15.49
C ALA A 390 20.13 -12.29 14.08
N SER A 391 19.11 -11.51 13.71
CA SER A 391 19.19 -10.64 12.54
C SER A 391 20.07 -9.43 12.88
N THR A 392 20.96 -9.04 11.97
CA THR A 392 21.74 -7.80 12.14
C THR A 392 20.87 -6.54 12.15
N VAL A 393 19.65 -6.67 11.63
CA VAL A 393 18.71 -5.56 11.40
C VAL A 393 17.56 -5.57 12.43
N TYR A 394 16.94 -6.73 12.67
CA TYR A 394 15.79 -6.85 13.58
C TYR A 394 16.14 -7.48 14.94
N GLY A 395 17.41 -7.81 15.17
CA GLY A 395 17.83 -8.50 16.40
C GLY A 395 17.20 -9.89 16.52
N HIS A 396 16.80 -10.24 17.74
CA HIS A 396 16.09 -11.48 18.09
C HIS A 396 15.04 -11.17 19.19
N PRO A 397 14.13 -12.10 19.53
CA PRO A 397 13.03 -11.80 20.46
C PRO A 397 13.42 -11.30 21.86
N GLY A 398 14.63 -11.62 22.33
CA GLY A 398 15.14 -11.16 23.65
C GLY A 398 15.83 -9.79 23.60
N GLU A 399 16.24 -9.34 22.42
CA GLU A 399 16.84 -8.03 22.18
C GLU A 399 16.38 -7.52 20.80
N PRO A 400 15.11 -7.11 20.68
CA PRO A 400 14.54 -6.69 19.42
C PRO A 400 15.16 -5.39 18.94
N LYS A 401 15.30 -5.27 17.62
CA LYS A 401 15.66 -4.01 16.96
C LYS A 401 14.55 -3.61 16.01
N ASP A 402 14.32 -2.31 15.88
CA ASP A 402 13.24 -1.75 15.06
C ASP A 402 13.39 -2.06 13.56
N GLY A 403 14.63 -2.31 13.09
CA GLY A 403 14.94 -2.49 11.68
C GLY A 403 14.64 -1.23 10.83
N PRO A 404 14.76 -1.32 9.49
CA PRO A 404 14.45 -0.21 8.62
C PRO A 404 12.94 -0.07 8.45
N SER A 405 12.47 1.18 8.37
CA SER A 405 11.07 1.49 8.08
C SER A 405 10.64 1.16 6.64
N LEU A 406 11.60 0.95 5.74
CA LEU A 406 11.40 0.63 4.33
C LEU A 406 12.44 -0.38 3.84
N PRO A 407 12.17 -1.13 2.76
CA PRO A 407 13.21 -1.90 2.12
C PRO A 407 14.29 -0.93 1.61
N PRO A 408 15.58 -1.28 1.66
CA PRO A 408 16.66 -0.44 1.13
C PRO A 408 16.43 0.01 -0.32
N ALA A 409 15.73 -0.81 -1.12
CA ALA A 409 15.38 -0.50 -2.51
C ALA A 409 14.45 0.72 -2.68
N LEU A 410 13.81 1.20 -1.61
CA LEU A 410 12.92 2.37 -1.58
C LEU A 410 13.51 3.56 -0.81
N ALA A 411 14.74 3.46 -0.30
CA ALA A 411 15.35 4.53 0.51
C ALA A 411 15.61 5.83 -0.28
N ASP A 412 15.97 5.72 -1.57
CA ASP A 412 16.29 6.86 -2.45
C ASP A 412 15.10 7.31 -3.33
N LEU A 413 13.88 6.97 -2.93
CA LEU A 413 12.67 7.28 -3.68
C LEU A 413 12.43 8.80 -3.70
N ALA A 414 12.48 9.39 -4.89
CA ALA A 414 12.18 10.80 -5.15
C ALA A 414 10.68 11.05 -5.31
N ARG A 415 9.91 10.07 -5.79
CA ARG A 415 8.45 10.16 -5.90
C ARG A 415 7.89 8.77 -6.13
N ALA A 416 6.74 8.48 -5.54
CA ALA A 416 5.94 7.33 -5.93
C ALA A 416 4.57 7.79 -6.43
N SER A 417 4.20 7.32 -7.61
CA SER A 417 2.87 7.51 -8.18
C SER A 417 2.19 6.15 -8.30
N PHE A 418 0.92 6.10 -7.91
CA PHE A 418 0.06 4.94 -7.99
C PHE A 418 -1.24 5.33 -8.69
N GLY A 419 -1.80 4.42 -9.47
CA GLY A 419 -3.02 4.64 -10.20
C GLY A 419 -3.84 3.37 -10.33
N LEU A 420 -5.15 3.49 -10.12
CA LEU A 420 -6.13 2.45 -10.40
C LEU A 420 -7.10 2.94 -11.48
N THR A 421 -7.37 2.06 -12.44
CA THR A 421 -8.36 2.25 -13.50
C THR A 421 -9.26 1.03 -13.56
N PHE A 422 -10.57 1.23 -13.53
CA PHE A 422 -11.55 0.15 -13.65
C PHE A 422 -11.87 -0.05 -15.15
N GLU A 423 -11.61 -1.24 -15.67
CA GLU A 423 -11.71 -1.57 -17.09
C GLU A 423 -12.52 -2.85 -17.28
N HIS A 424 -13.67 -2.81 -17.95
CA HIS A 424 -14.43 -3.99 -18.43
C HIS A 424 -14.52 -5.13 -17.39
N ASP A 425 -15.14 -4.86 -16.24
CA ASP A 425 -15.25 -5.78 -15.09
C ASP A 425 -13.90 -6.19 -14.46
N GLY A 426 -12.84 -5.42 -14.68
CA GLY A 426 -11.51 -5.64 -14.15
C GLY A 426 -10.83 -4.37 -13.64
N LEU A 427 -9.57 -4.52 -13.23
CA LEU A 427 -8.75 -3.49 -12.62
C LEU A 427 -7.41 -3.42 -13.32
N ARG A 428 -6.97 -2.20 -13.64
CA ARG A 428 -5.60 -1.92 -14.01
C ARG A 428 -4.94 -1.06 -12.93
N ALA A 429 -3.90 -1.60 -12.32
CA ALA A 429 -3.07 -0.93 -11.33
C ALA A 429 -1.71 -0.55 -11.93
N ARG A 430 -1.33 0.71 -11.81
CA ARG A 430 -0.05 1.24 -12.30
C ARG A 430 0.73 1.84 -11.13
N VAL A 431 2.03 1.58 -11.14
CA VAL A 431 2.98 2.13 -10.17
C VAL A 431 4.16 2.70 -10.94
N GLU A 432 4.57 3.92 -10.61
CA GLU A 432 5.84 4.49 -11.05
C GLU A 432 6.62 5.01 -9.84
N LEU A 433 7.84 4.51 -9.68
CA LEU A 433 8.78 4.87 -8.62
C LEU A 433 9.94 5.63 -9.25
N GLU A 434 10.03 6.93 -8.99
CA GLU A 434 11.15 7.76 -9.39
C GLU A 434 12.19 7.76 -8.28
N ARG A 435 13.47 7.63 -8.65
CA ARG A 435 14.59 7.67 -7.72
C ARG A 435 15.38 8.95 -7.90
N THR A 436 15.96 9.42 -6.80
CA THR A 436 16.91 10.53 -6.85
C THR A 436 18.09 10.09 -7.71
N PRO A 437 18.50 10.85 -8.74
CA PRO A 437 19.68 10.50 -9.52
C PRO A 437 20.90 10.47 -8.60
N PRO A 438 21.84 9.52 -8.79
CA PRO A 438 23.06 9.48 -7.99
C PRO A 438 23.78 10.82 -8.11
N SER A 439 24.17 11.41 -6.97
CA SER A 439 25.02 12.60 -6.96
C SER A 439 26.30 12.29 -7.72
N LYS A 440 26.66 13.12 -8.70
CA LYS A 440 27.90 12.98 -9.48
C LYS A 440 29.14 13.14 -8.62
#